data_AF-A0A930FEY0-F1
#
_entry.id   AF-A0A930FEY0-F1
#
_cell.length_a   1.000
_cell.length_b   1.000
_cell.length_c   1.000
_cell.angle_alpha   90.00
_cell.angle_beta   90.00
_cell.angle_gamma   90.00
#
_symmetry.space_group_name_H-M   'P 1'
#
loop_
_entity.id
_entity.type
_entity.pdbx_description
1 polymer ?
#
loop_
_entity_poly.entity_id
_entity_poly.type
_entity_poly.pdbx_seq_one_letter_code
_entity_poly.pdbx_strand_id
1 'polypeptide(L)' 'IDLPLPVFTAALTYINQLSSTCLGANIIQGQRDFFGAHTYQRVDREGFEHHQWGSHE' A
#
# COMPACT_ATOMS: atom_id res chain seq x y z
N ILE A 1 -3.17 -26.48 18.61
CA ILE A 1 -3.18 -27.12 17.27
C ILE A 1 -2.79 -26.03 16.29
N ASP A 2 -1.59 -26.12 15.72
CA ASP A 2 -1.18 -25.30 14.58
C ASP A 2 -1.55 -26.05 13.30
N LEU A 3 -2.68 -25.69 12.70
CA LEU A 3 -3.12 -26.27 11.43
C LEU A 3 -2.86 -25.26 10.31
N PRO A 4 -1.88 -25.49 9.42
CA PRO A 4 -1.65 -24.60 8.30
C PRO A 4 -2.79 -24.71 7.28
N LEU A 5 -3.41 -23.57 6.96
CA LEU A 5 -4.49 -23.46 5.97
C LEU A 5 -4.16 -22.44 4.86
N PRO A 6 -2.98 -22.54 4.21
CA PRO A 6 -2.46 -21.48 3.36
C PRO A 6 -3.40 -21.11 2.21
N VAL A 7 -4.03 -22.11 1.56
CA VAL A 7 -4.95 -21.88 0.44
C VAL A 7 -6.24 -21.19 0.90
N PHE A 8 -6.82 -21.62 2.02
CA PHE A 8 -8.03 -21.01 2.56
C PHE A 8 -7.77 -19.57 3.02
N THR A 9 -6.66 -19.34 3.74
CA THR A 9 -6.28 -17.99 4.18
C THR A 9 -6.00 -17.07 2.98
N ALA A 10 -5.33 -17.56 1.93
CA ALA A 10 -5.07 -16.79 0.73
C ALA A 10 -6.37 -16.45 -0.02
N ALA A 11 -7.28 -17.42 -0.20
CA ALA A 11 -8.56 -17.20 -0.88
C ALA A 11 -9.43 -16.17 -0.13
N LEU A 12 -9.52 -16.27 1.19
CA LEU A 12 -10.25 -15.32 2.02
C LEU A 12 -9.63 -13.91 1.94
N THR A 13 -8.30 -13.83 2.03
CA THR A 13 -7.59 -12.56 1.91
C THR A 13 -7.84 -11.90 0.56
N TYR A 14 -7.81 -12.67 -0.53
CA TYR A 14 -8.09 -12.18 -1.87
C TYR A 14 -9.50 -11.60 -2.00
N ILE A 15 -10.52 -12.32 -1.51
CA ILE A 15 -11.91 -11.85 -1.56
C ILE A 15 -12.09 -10.57 -0.72
N ASN A 16 -11.49 -10.52 0.47
CA ASN A 16 -11.52 -9.33 1.33
C ASN A 16 -10.84 -8.12 0.67
N GLN A 17 -9.70 -8.34 0.01
CA GLN A 17 -8.99 -7.27 -0.72
C GLN A 17 -9.79 -6.78 -1.93
N LEU A 18 -10.45 -7.69 -2.65
CA LEU A 18 -11.25 -7.35 -3.82
C LEU A 18 -12.47 -6.47 -3.46
N SER A 19 -13.06 -6.66 -2.28
CA SER A 19 -14.19 -5.87 -1.80
C SER A 19 -13.81 -4.59 -1.04
N SER A 20 -12.51 -4.37 -0.79
CA SER A 20 -12.03 -3.22 -0.03
C SER A 20 -11.92 -1.97 -0.89
N THR A 21 -12.50 -0.86 -0.43
CA THR A 21 -12.42 0.45 -1.12
C THR A 21 -11.08 1.16 -0.91
N CYS A 22 -10.33 0.78 0.13
CA CYS A 22 -9.01 1.30 0.44
C CYS A 22 -8.14 0.16 1.00
N LEU A 23 -6.94 0.01 0.44
CA LEU A 23 -5.94 -0.97 0.86
C LEU A 23 -4.71 -0.27 1.43
N GLY A 24 -3.88 -0.99 2.19
CA GLY A 24 -2.62 -0.48 2.74
C GLY A 24 -1.54 -0.13 1.71
N ALA A 25 -1.83 -0.21 0.41
CA ALA A 25 -0.89 0.12 -0.67
C ALA A 25 -0.48 1.61 -0.68
N ASN A 26 -1.28 2.49 -0.08
CA ASN A 26 -0.92 3.89 0.14
C ASN A 26 0.36 4.05 1.00
N ILE A 27 0.57 3.18 1.98
CA ILE A 27 1.80 3.18 2.80
C ILE A 27 3.01 2.77 1.95
N ILE A 28 2.85 1.75 1.09
CA ILE A 28 3.89 1.33 0.15
C ILE A 28 4.26 2.48 -0.79
N GLN A 29 3.26 3.20 -1.32
CA GLN A 29 3.51 4.38 -2.14
C GLN A 29 4.28 5.47 -1.38
N GLY A 30 3.91 5.75 -0.12
CA GLY A 30 4.65 6.68 0.73
C GLY A 30 6.10 6.25 0.96
N GLN A 31 6.34 4.96 1.25
CA GLN A 31 7.69 4.42 1.41
C GLN A 31 8.52 4.51 0.13
N ARG A 32 7.93 4.16 -1.03
CA ARG A 32 8.60 4.25 -2.33
C ARG A 32 9.01 5.69 -2.66
N ASP A 33 8.16 6.65 -2.29
CA ASP A 33 8.43 8.06 -2.48
C ASP A 33 9.51 8.57 -1.51
N PHE A 34 9.44 8.15 -0.24
CA PHE A 34 10.41 8.48 0.81
C PHE A 34 11.83 8.04 0.46
N PHE A 35 12.02 6.77 0.11
CA PHE A 35 13.37 6.22 -0.14
C PHE A 35 13.87 6.44 -1.58
N GLY A 36 12.96 6.63 -2.54
CA GLY A 36 13.31 6.53 -3.96
C GLY A 36 12.75 7.62 -4.86
N ALA A 37 12.10 8.66 -4.30
CA ALA A 37 11.48 9.75 -5.07
C ALA A 37 10.56 9.25 -6.20
N HIS A 38 9.88 8.11 -5.98
CA HIS A 38 9.07 7.44 -6.99
C HIS A 38 7.73 8.12 -7.26
N THR A 39 7.37 9.17 -6.51
CA THR A 39 6.09 9.87 -6.57
C THR A 39 4.88 8.99 -6.23
N TYR A 40 3.74 9.62 -5.96
CA TYR A 40 2.46 8.93 -5.77
C TYR A 40 1.28 9.81 -6.18
N GLN A 41 0.11 9.19 -6.37
CA GLN A 41 -1.14 9.88 -6.63
C GLN A 41 -1.94 10.05 -5.34
N ARG A 42 -2.72 11.12 -5.28
CA ARG A 42 -3.64 11.37 -4.18
C ARG A 42 -5.08 11.14 -4.61
N VAL A 43 -5.95 10.97 -3.62
CA VAL A 43 -7.38 10.75 -3.86
C VAL A 43 -8.18 12.05 -4.00
N ASP A 44 -7.62 13.18 -3.59
CA ASP A 44 -8.29 14.49 -3.57
C ASP A 44 -7.98 15.38 -4.78
N ARG A 45 -7.05 14.96 -5.66
CA ARG A 45 -6.58 15.75 -6.80
C ARG A 45 -5.91 14.87 -7.85
N GLU A 46 -5.88 15.35 -9.08
CA GLU A 46 -5.18 14.70 -10.18
C GLU A 46 -3.67 14.99 -10.17
N GLY A 47 -2.88 14.06 -10.70
CA GLY A 47 -1.43 14.18 -10.85
C GLY A 47 -0.61 13.24 -9.96
N PHE A 48 0.71 13.25 -10.19
CA PHE A 48 1.72 12.56 -9.37
C PHE A 48 2.51 13.61 -8.58
N GLU A 49 2.71 13.37 -7.29
CA GLU A 49 3.42 14.28 -6.38
C GLU A 49 4.60 13.54 -5.72
N HIS A 50 5.70 14.25 -5.50
CA HIS A 50 6.77 13.85 -4.57
C HIS A 50 6.61 14.64 -3.28
N HIS A 51 6.61 13.98 -2.13
CA HIS A 51 6.58 14.66 -0.84
C HIS A 51 8.00 14.93 -0.34
N GLN A 52 8.25 16.12 0.22
CA GLN A 52 9.52 16.43 0.86
C GLN A 52 9.50 15.92 2.30
N TRP A 53 9.98 14.69 2.50
CA TRP A 53 9.90 13.96 3.77
C TRP A 53 10.84 14.44 4.90
N GLY A 54 11.54 15.56 4.70
CA GLY A 54 12.63 16.02 5.56
C GLY A 54 13.97 15.37 5.20
N SER A 55 15.08 16.07 5.46
CA SER A 55 16.42 15.51 5.24
C SER A 55 16.68 14.37 6.21
N HIS A 56 17.17 13.24 5.71
CA HIS A 56 17.92 12.32 6.54
C HIS A 56 19.19 13.05 7.00
N GLU A 57 19.27 13.36 8.30
CA GLU A 57 20.58 13.48 8.96
C GLU A 57 21.17 12.08 9.19
#